data_AF-A0A3A9DXU7-F1
#
_entry.id   AF-A0A3A9DXU7-F1
#
_cell.length_a   1.000
_cell.length_b   1.000
_cell.length_c   1.000
_cell.angle_alpha   90.00
_cell.angle_beta   90.00
_cell.angle_gamma   90.00
#
_symmetry.space_group_name_H-M   'P 1'
#
loop_
_entity.id
_entity.type
_entity.pdbx_description
1 polymer ?
#
loop_
_entity_poly.entity_id
_entity_poly.type
_entity_poly.pdbx_seq_one_letter_code
_entity_poly.pdbx_strand_id
1 'polypeptide(L)'
;MALHYNRELRYFAENPKNEILEYSIINRLIPRNISIIIKKLWRTDQNKFIIVCRNLIEKRKLNNMHINNCTLSMLIYILAYLDKIPDYIRDEIKELLFETAGSEVQLTKTIGGNADLWEISGENSKKMKKFIDLNFLHSQEIIEAINSNSSFALVKKLLTTPNFALYNRQYMMWYYGDLTIYGENRINNLVPGKDEINRGIDYYNCFYTLYHKLYAHFENQCKVPYPLLEYDLFTIWDLAFSRQLNKKQAPEKRFFYSEDEKEVEIYGYIEDILNKYIHHYCKINVSDKTKEEYNEKNIEEDLRNIDISHKKGALGEIINYLNILNIDTDERYVHCFFNVIKQLFPESK
;
A
#
# COMPACT_ATOMS: atom_id res chain seq x y z
N MET A 1 -13.13 -19.13 2.94
CA MET A 1 -12.30 -18.89 1.74
C MET A 1 -10.85 -19.38 1.91
N ALA A 2 -10.08 -18.95 2.93
CA ALA A 2 -8.71 -19.47 3.19
C ALA A 2 -8.59 -21.01 3.28
N LEU A 3 -9.56 -21.67 3.91
CA LEU A 3 -9.60 -23.14 4.00
C LEU A 3 -9.77 -23.81 2.62
N HIS A 4 -10.59 -23.22 1.74
CA HIS A 4 -10.79 -23.71 0.37
C HIS A 4 -9.53 -23.50 -0.46
N TYR A 5 -8.85 -22.36 -0.30
CA TYR A 5 -7.55 -22.12 -0.93
C TYR A 5 -6.52 -23.15 -0.51
N ASN A 6 -6.39 -23.42 0.79
CA ASN A 6 -5.48 -24.45 1.32
C ASN A 6 -5.82 -25.84 0.77
N ARG A 7 -7.12 -26.20 0.69
CA ARG A 7 -7.56 -27.48 0.12
C ARG A 7 -7.21 -27.63 -1.36
N GLU A 8 -7.51 -26.63 -2.20
CA GLU A 8 -7.12 -26.66 -3.61
C GLU A 8 -5.61 -26.69 -3.77
N LEU A 9 -4.88 -25.92 -2.95
CA LEU A 9 -3.43 -25.94 -2.95
C LEU A 9 -2.88 -27.33 -2.63
N ARG A 10 -3.34 -27.99 -1.56
CA ARG A 10 -2.92 -29.36 -1.25
C ARG A 10 -3.27 -30.34 -2.37
N TYR A 11 -4.48 -30.22 -2.93
CA TYR A 11 -4.92 -31.04 -4.04
C TYR A 11 -3.99 -30.93 -5.25
N PHE A 12 -3.65 -29.73 -5.70
CA PHE A 12 -2.77 -29.54 -6.86
C PHE A 12 -1.29 -29.81 -6.53
N ALA A 13 -0.87 -29.69 -5.27
CA ALA A 13 0.46 -30.11 -4.83
C ALA A 13 0.62 -31.63 -4.95
N GLU A 14 -0.41 -32.37 -4.54
CA GLU A 14 -0.44 -33.84 -4.55
C GLU A 14 -0.78 -34.41 -5.94
N ASN A 15 -1.38 -33.60 -6.81
CA ASN A 15 -1.78 -33.99 -8.17
C ASN A 15 -1.19 -33.03 -9.23
N PRO A 16 0.14 -32.99 -9.40
CA PRO A 16 0.83 -32.00 -10.22
C PRO A 16 0.46 -32.08 -11.71
N LYS A 17 -0.08 -33.21 -12.18
CA LYS A 17 -0.51 -33.39 -13.57
C LYS A 17 -1.85 -32.73 -13.90
N ASN A 18 -2.68 -32.43 -12.90
CA ASN A 18 -4.00 -31.83 -13.13
C ASN A 18 -3.90 -30.35 -13.50
N GLU A 19 -4.76 -29.91 -14.41
CA GLU A 19 -4.83 -28.52 -14.86
C GLU A 19 -5.53 -27.64 -13.80
N ILE A 20 -4.95 -26.46 -13.53
CA ILE A 20 -5.55 -25.46 -12.65
C ILE A 20 -6.48 -24.60 -13.50
N LEU A 21 -7.77 -24.91 -13.41
CA LEU A 21 -8.84 -24.27 -14.19
C LEU A 21 -8.87 -22.76 -13.95
N GLU A 22 -9.22 -21.96 -14.97
CA GLU A 22 -9.22 -20.48 -14.87
C GLU A 22 -10.08 -19.95 -13.71
N TYR A 23 -11.19 -20.63 -13.41
CA TYR A 23 -12.11 -20.26 -12.34
C TYR A 23 -11.68 -20.75 -10.94
N SER A 24 -10.60 -21.52 -10.85
CA SER A 24 -10.02 -22.03 -9.60
C SER A 24 -9.80 -20.88 -8.61
N ILE A 25 -9.98 -21.18 -7.33
CA ILE A 25 -9.73 -20.20 -6.27
C ILE A 25 -8.25 -19.77 -6.22
N ILE A 26 -7.33 -20.58 -6.78
CA ILE A 26 -5.90 -20.26 -6.92
C ILE A 26 -5.67 -19.08 -7.88
N ASN A 27 -6.55 -18.92 -8.87
CA ASN A 27 -6.51 -17.85 -9.86
C ASN A 27 -7.32 -16.60 -9.45
N ARG A 28 -8.00 -16.62 -8.30
CA ARG A 28 -8.73 -15.47 -7.77
C ARG A 28 -7.86 -14.71 -6.79
N LEU A 29 -7.82 -13.37 -6.85
CA LEU A 29 -7.20 -12.62 -5.76
C LEU A 29 -8.00 -12.87 -4.49
N ILE A 30 -7.30 -13.19 -3.40
CA ILE A 30 -7.92 -13.27 -2.08
C ILE A 30 -7.30 -12.21 -1.18
N PRO A 31 -7.79 -10.96 -1.26
CA PRO A 31 -7.19 -9.83 -0.55
C PRO A 31 -7.15 -10.08 0.96
N ARG A 32 -8.28 -10.49 1.52
CA ARG A 32 -8.50 -10.66 2.97
C ARG A 32 -7.79 -11.86 3.60
N ASN A 33 -7.30 -12.80 2.79
CA ASN A 33 -6.72 -14.03 3.32
C ASN A 33 -5.29 -14.28 2.90
N ILE A 34 -4.61 -13.50 2.06
CA ILE A 34 -3.19 -13.77 1.74
C ILE A 34 -2.36 -13.86 3.03
N SER A 35 -2.52 -12.95 3.98
CA SER A 35 -1.80 -12.98 5.26
C SER A 35 -2.19 -14.18 6.17
N ILE A 36 -3.46 -14.62 6.15
CA ILE A 36 -3.96 -15.77 6.94
C ILE A 36 -3.60 -17.11 6.26
N ILE A 37 -3.70 -17.16 4.93
CA ILE A 37 -3.29 -18.24 4.03
C ILE A 37 -1.79 -18.42 4.19
N ILE A 38 -0.98 -17.36 4.11
CA ILE A 38 0.46 -17.40 4.39
C ILE A 38 0.69 -17.80 5.85
N LYS A 39 0.12 -17.15 6.87
CA LYS A 39 0.36 -17.55 8.28
C LYS A 39 0.01 -19.02 8.57
N LYS A 40 -1.05 -19.57 7.95
CA LYS A 40 -1.47 -20.96 8.14
C LYS A 40 -0.69 -21.94 7.26
N LEU A 41 -0.60 -21.72 5.95
CA LEU A 41 0.15 -22.57 5.02
C LEU A 41 1.66 -22.48 5.21
N TRP A 42 2.20 -21.31 5.52
CA TRP A 42 3.63 -21.14 5.74
C TRP A 42 4.10 -21.77 7.05
N ARG A 43 3.23 -21.98 8.03
CA ARG A 43 3.63 -22.70 9.26
C ARG A 43 3.55 -24.22 9.11
N THR A 44 2.75 -24.74 8.19
CA THR A 44 2.45 -26.20 8.13
C THR A 44 2.72 -26.88 6.79
N ASP A 45 2.80 -26.14 5.68
CA ASP A 45 2.74 -26.69 4.32
C ASP A 45 3.62 -25.93 3.29
N GLN A 46 4.74 -25.33 3.72
CA GLN A 46 5.65 -24.53 2.86
C GLN A 46 6.06 -25.25 1.57
N ASN A 47 6.46 -26.53 1.68
CA ASN A 47 6.90 -27.33 0.53
C ASN A 47 5.78 -27.54 -0.48
N LYS A 48 4.54 -27.78 -0.01
CA LYS A 48 3.38 -27.96 -0.89
C LYS A 48 3.03 -26.66 -1.61
N PHE A 49 3.15 -25.53 -0.92
CA PHE A 49 2.96 -24.21 -1.50
C PHE A 49 3.94 -23.97 -2.66
N ILE A 50 5.23 -24.19 -2.42
CA ILE A 50 6.30 -24.07 -3.41
C ILE A 50 6.03 -24.97 -4.63
N ILE A 51 5.66 -26.23 -4.41
CA ILE A 51 5.36 -27.18 -5.50
C ILE A 51 4.21 -26.67 -6.37
N VAL A 52 3.12 -26.13 -5.79
CA VAL A 52 2.00 -25.59 -6.58
C VAL A 52 2.41 -24.35 -7.36
N CYS A 53 3.18 -23.44 -6.76
CA CYS A 53 3.67 -22.25 -7.46
C CYS A 53 4.52 -22.65 -8.67
N ARG A 54 5.49 -23.54 -8.46
CA ARG A 54 6.36 -24.04 -9.53
C ARG A 54 5.57 -24.76 -10.62
N ASN A 55 4.61 -25.62 -10.27
CA ASN A 55 3.77 -26.30 -11.26
C ASN A 55 2.90 -25.33 -12.06
N LEU A 56 2.30 -24.33 -11.40
CA LEU A 56 1.47 -23.32 -12.04
C LEU A 56 2.30 -22.49 -13.04
N ILE A 57 3.53 -22.16 -12.65
CA ILE A 57 4.53 -21.49 -13.46
C ILE A 57 4.96 -22.34 -14.66
N GLU A 58 5.46 -23.56 -14.43
CA GLU A 58 6.05 -24.42 -15.46
C GLU A 58 4.99 -24.79 -16.50
N LYS A 59 3.78 -25.13 -16.05
CA LYS A 59 2.68 -25.44 -16.95
C LYS A 59 2.24 -24.27 -17.80
N ARG A 60 2.19 -23.07 -17.22
CA ARG A 60 1.81 -21.87 -17.99
C ARG A 60 2.88 -21.47 -18.99
N LYS A 61 4.16 -21.65 -18.65
CA LYS A 61 5.29 -21.49 -19.59
C LYS A 61 5.22 -22.52 -20.73
N LEU A 62 4.99 -23.81 -20.41
CA LEU A 62 4.87 -24.88 -21.41
C LEU A 62 3.66 -24.69 -22.35
N ASN A 63 2.57 -24.12 -21.85
CA ASN A 63 1.33 -23.94 -22.61
C ASN A 63 1.16 -22.54 -23.23
N ASN A 64 2.16 -21.64 -23.14
CA ASN A 64 2.06 -20.22 -23.54
C ASN A 64 0.83 -19.50 -22.97
N MET A 65 0.44 -19.82 -21.73
CA MET A 65 -0.74 -19.22 -21.08
C MET A 65 -0.33 -18.09 -20.14
N HIS A 66 -1.05 -16.97 -20.20
CA HIS A 66 -0.81 -15.83 -19.30
C HIS A 66 -1.09 -16.19 -17.83
N ILE A 67 -0.21 -15.77 -16.92
CA ILE A 67 -0.48 -15.88 -15.48
C ILE A 67 -1.38 -14.71 -15.08
N ASN A 68 -2.54 -14.97 -14.47
CA ASN A 68 -3.41 -13.89 -13.99
C ASN A 68 -2.66 -12.99 -12.99
N ASN A 69 -2.83 -11.67 -13.12
CA ASN A 69 -2.25 -10.62 -12.28
C ASN A 69 -2.48 -10.85 -10.79
N CYS A 70 -3.61 -11.46 -10.43
CA CYS A 70 -3.91 -11.86 -9.06
C CYS A 70 -2.92 -12.90 -8.51
N THR A 71 -2.58 -13.90 -9.31
CA THR A 71 -1.61 -14.94 -8.95
C THR A 71 -0.20 -14.36 -8.91
N LEU A 72 0.13 -13.45 -9.83
CA LEU A 72 1.42 -12.75 -9.82
C LEU A 72 1.58 -11.87 -8.58
N SER A 73 0.57 -11.10 -8.19
CA SER A 73 0.56 -10.31 -6.94
C SER A 73 0.74 -11.18 -5.70
N MET A 74 0.14 -12.38 -5.68
CA MET A 74 0.36 -13.33 -4.59
C MET A 74 1.81 -13.81 -4.55
N LEU A 75 2.37 -14.25 -5.68
CA LEU A 75 3.76 -14.72 -5.80
C LEU A 75 4.76 -13.63 -5.39
N ILE A 76 4.47 -12.38 -5.77
CA ILE A 76 5.18 -11.19 -5.33
C ILE A 76 5.17 -11.08 -3.80
N TYR A 77 3.98 -11.06 -3.21
CA TYR A 77 3.84 -10.90 -1.76
C TYR A 77 4.53 -12.02 -0.99
N ILE A 78 4.73 -13.18 -1.60
CA ILE A 78 5.49 -14.29 -1.03
C ILE A 78 6.98 -14.00 -1.08
N LEU A 79 7.53 -13.58 -2.22
CA LEU A 79 8.95 -13.20 -2.33
C LEU A 79 9.37 -12.15 -1.29
N ALA A 80 8.50 -11.18 -1.04
CA ALA A 80 8.69 -10.10 -0.08
C ALA A 80 8.87 -10.54 1.38
N TYR A 81 8.39 -11.73 1.76
CA TYR A 81 8.34 -12.18 3.16
C TYR A 81 9.31 -13.34 3.47
N LEU A 82 10.26 -13.65 2.58
CA LEU A 82 10.91 -14.97 2.58
C LEU A 82 12.44 -14.96 2.54
N ASP A 83 13.03 -14.87 3.73
CA ASP A 83 14.41 -15.29 4.03
C ASP A 83 14.59 -16.82 4.05
N LYS A 84 13.53 -17.60 3.80
CA LYS A 84 13.48 -19.06 3.98
C LYS A 84 13.13 -19.87 2.73
N ILE A 85 12.97 -19.23 1.57
CA ILE A 85 12.85 -19.95 0.29
C ILE A 85 14.26 -20.27 -0.21
N PRO A 86 14.52 -21.51 -0.69
CA PRO A 86 15.76 -21.82 -1.40
C PRO A 86 15.98 -20.88 -2.60
N ASP A 87 17.18 -20.31 -2.72
CA ASP A 87 17.51 -19.25 -3.69
C ASP A 87 17.01 -19.54 -5.11
N TYR A 88 17.16 -20.78 -5.59
CA TYR A 88 16.73 -21.19 -6.94
C TYR A 88 15.23 -21.00 -7.22
N ILE A 89 14.35 -21.21 -6.23
CA ILE A 89 12.89 -21.01 -6.37
C ILE A 89 12.57 -19.52 -6.38
N ARG A 90 13.24 -18.76 -5.51
CA ARG A 90 13.10 -17.31 -5.47
C ARG A 90 13.50 -16.71 -6.81
N ASP A 91 14.60 -17.16 -7.38
CA ASP A 91 15.15 -16.64 -8.62
C ASP A 91 14.29 -17.06 -9.83
N GLU A 92 13.74 -18.28 -9.86
CA GLU A 92 12.77 -18.71 -10.87
C GLU A 92 11.49 -17.86 -10.83
N ILE A 93 10.89 -17.68 -9.64
CA ILE A 93 9.70 -16.83 -9.49
C ILE A 93 10.03 -15.38 -9.91
N LYS A 94 11.21 -14.86 -9.55
CA LYS A 94 11.67 -13.53 -10.00
C LYS A 94 11.75 -13.45 -11.52
N GLU A 95 12.41 -14.40 -12.18
CA GLU A 95 12.53 -14.43 -13.64
C GLU A 95 11.18 -14.38 -14.33
N LEU A 96 10.20 -15.16 -13.88
CA LEU A 96 8.85 -15.16 -14.46
C LEU A 96 8.09 -13.86 -14.23
N LEU A 97 8.28 -13.25 -13.05
CA LEU A 97 7.71 -11.95 -12.74
C LEU A 97 8.30 -10.87 -13.66
N PHE A 98 9.62 -10.91 -13.92
CA PHE A 98 10.30 -9.96 -14.79
C PHE A 98 10.00 -10.20 -16.29
N GLU A 99 9.89 -11.46 -16.73
CA GLU A 99 9.44 -11.82 -18.10
C GLU A 99 8.01 -11.31 -18.35
N THR A 100 7.12 -11.41 -17.35
CA THR A 100 5.72 -10.92 -17.46
C THR A 100 5.64 -9.39 -17.41
N ALA A 101 6.45 -8.75 -16.55
CA ALA A 101 6.56 -7.29 -16.44
C ALA A 101 7.01 -6.63 -17.76
N GLY A 102 7.99 -7.23 -18.45
CA GLY A 102 8.48 -6.75 -19.74
C GLY A 102 7.40 -6.75 -20.83
N SER A 103 6.42 -7.67 -20.73
CA SER A 103 5.35 -7.84 -21.72
C SER A 103 4.16 -6.90 -21.48
N GLU A 104 3.71 -6.74 -20.23
CA GLU A 104 2.58 -5.85 -19.89
C GLU A 104 2.96 -4.35 -19.88
N VAL A 105 4.18 -4.00 -19.45
CA VAL A 105 4.68 -2.61 -19.49
C VAL A 105 4.86 -2.15 -20.94
N GLN A 106 5.19 -3.05 -21.87
CA GLN A 106 5.22 -2.73 -23.30
C GLN A 106 3.80 -2.58 -23.86
N LEU A 107 2.86 -3.46 -23.53
CA LEU A 107 1.46 -3.35 -24.01
C LEU A 107 0.77 -2.06 -23.53
N THR A 108 1.03 -1.62 -22.29
CA THR A 108 0.45 -0.37 -21.75
C THR A 108 1.15 0.89 -22.27
N LYS A 109 2.46 0.86 -22.53
CA LYS A 109 3.18 1.96 -23.20
C LYS A 109 2.82 2.12 -24.68
N THR A 110 2.36 1.06 -25.35
CA THR A 110 2.07 1.08 -26.80
C THR A 110 0.64 1.56 -27.12
N ILE A 111 -0.28 1.62 -26.15
CA ILE A 111 -1.71 1.88 -26.40
C ILE A 111 -2.19 3.30 -26.00
N GLY A 112 -1.37 4.15 -25.37
CA GLY A 112 -1.79 5.53 -25.09
C GLY A 112 -0.65 6.48 -24.74
N GLY A 113 -0.47 7.53 -25.55
CA GLY A 113 0.45 8.62 -25.25
C GLY A 113 0.04 9.39 -23.99
N ASN A 114 1.03 9.86 -23.20
CA ASN A 114 0.93 10.80 -22.06
C ASN A 114 -0.19 10.59 -21.00
N ALA A 115 -1.00 9.54 -21.07
CA ALA A 115 -2.09 9.29 -20.14
C ALA A 115 -1.57 8.65 -18.85
N ASP A 116 -2.07 9.11 -17.70
CA ASP A 116 -1.74 8.54 -16.40
C ASP A 116 -2.21 7.08 -16.33
N LEU A 117 -1.26 6.16 -16.18
CA LEU A 117 -1.52 4.71 -16.18
C LEU A 117 -2.47 4.28 -15.06
N TRP A 118 -2.48 5.01 -13.94
CA TRP A 118 -3.29 4.75 -12.76
C TRP A 118 -4.70 5.32 -12.84
N GLU A 119 -5.00 6.11 -13.87
CA GLU A 119 -6.35 6.63 -14.08
C GLU A 119 -7.31 5.48 -14.40
N ILE A 120 -8.42 5.41 -13.65
CA ILE A 120 -9.48 4.42 -13.84
C ILE A 120 -10.78 5.13 -14.22
N SER A 121 -11.10 5.11 -15.51
CA SER A 121 -12.27 5.77 -16.08
C SER A 121 -13.12 4.82 -16.94
N GLY A 122 -14.31 5.27 -17.35
CA GLY A 122 -15.26 4.49 -18.16
C GLY A 122 -16.38 3.78 -17.36
N GLU A 123 -17.01 2.80 -17.99
CA GLU A 123 -18.11 2.01 -17.40
C GLU A 123 -17.61 1.06 -16.29
N ASN A 124 -18.49 0.70 -15.35
CA ASN A 124 -18.13 -0.06 -14.14
C ASN A 124 -17.39 -1.38 -14.43
N SER A 125 -17.76 -2.12 -15.48
CA SER A 125 -17.09 -3.37 -15.85
C SER A 125 -15.64 -3.13 -16.31
N LYS A 126 -15.41 -2.10 -17.13
CA LYS A 126 -14.08 -1.68 -17.59
C LYS A 126 -13.23 -1.16 -16.44
N LYS A 127 -13.83 -0.36 -15.55
CA LYS A 127 -13.19 0.14 -14.33
C LYS A 127 -12.71 -0.98 -13.42
N MET A 128 -13.57 -1.98 -13.18
CA MET A 128 -13.23 -3.14 -12.36
C MET A 128 -12.11 -3.97 -12.99
N LYS A 129 -12.18 -4.21 -14.31
CA LYS A 129 -11.12 -4.90 -15.02
C LYS A 129 -9.78 -4.16 -14.89
N LYS A 130 -9.75 -2.86 -15.20
CA LYS A 130 -8.55 -2.03 -15.08
C LYS A 130 -7.98 -2.00 -13.66
N PHE A 131 -8.85 -1.94 -12.64
CA PHE A 131 -8.43 -2.02 -11.24
C PHE A 131 -7.72 -3.35 -10.93
N ILE A 132 -8.29 -4.48 -11.36
CA ILE A 132 -7.68 -5.80 -11.18
C ILE A 132 -6.37 -5.91 -11.96
N ASP A 133 -6.31 -5.37 -13.18
CA ASP A 133 -5.13 -5.42 -14.03
C ASP A 133 -3.96 -4.63 -13.39
N LEU A 134 -4.23 -3.50 -12.75
CA LEU A 134 -3.24 -2.65 -12.05
C LEU A 134 -2.67 -3.27 -10.76
N ASN A 135 -3.28 -4.32 -10.24
CA ASN A 135 -2.84 -4.98 -9.00
C ASN A 135 -1.42 -5.52 -9.11
N PHE A 136 -1.07 -6.10 -10.26
CA PHE A 136 0.26 -6.63 -10.46
C PHE A 136 1.31 -5.52 -10.40
N LEU A 137 1.08 -4.43 -11.13
CA LEU A 137 1.96 -3.26 -11.11
C LEU A 137 2.10 -2.68 -9.70
N HIS A 138 0.99 -2.50 -8.98
CA HIS A 138 1.05 -2.01 -7.59
C HIS A 138 1.87 -2.92 -6.68
N SER A 139 1.73 -4.23 -6.85
CA SER A 139 2.51 -5.22 -6.11
C SER A 139 4.00 -5.13 -6.43
N GLN A 140 4.38 -4.82 -7.67
CA GLN A 140 5.78 -4.61 -8.06
C GLN A 140 6.39 -3.40 -7.37
N GLU A 141 5.68 -2.27 -7.33
CA GLU A 141 6.12 -1.04 -6.64
C GLU A 141 6.41 -1.32 -5.14
N ILE A 142 5.57 -2.13 -4.50
CA ILE A 142 5.77 -2.55 -3.10
C ILE A 142 7.00 -3.45 -2.96
N ILE A 143 7.21 -4.42 -3.85
CA ILE A 143 8.40 -5.27 -3.80
C ILE A 143 9.67 -4.48 -3.98
N GLU A 144 9.68 -3.53 -4.91
CA GLU A 144 10.87 -2.73 -5.18
C GLU A 144 11.29 -1.99 -3.91
N ALA A 145 10.32 -1.42 -3.17
CA ALA A 145 10.55 -0.82 -1.86
C ALA A 145 11.06 -1.83 -0.80
N ILE A 146 10.54 -3.06 -0.80
CA ILE A 146 11.00 -4.11 0.13
C ILE A 146 12.44 -4.52 -0.19
N ASN A 147 12.75 -4.74 -1.47
CA ASN A 147 14.07 -5.16 -1.93
C ASN A 147 15.13 -4.07 -1.76
N SER A 148 14.74 -2.80 -1.91
CA SER A 148 15.61 -1.66 -1.61
C SER A 148 15.73 -1.36 -0.11
N ASN A 149 14.95 -2.07 0.72
CA ASN A 149 14.81 -1.83 2.16
C ASN A 149 14.43 -0.37 2.48
N SER A 150 13.64 0.27 1.61
CA SER A 150 13.28 1.68 1.72
C SER A 150 12.01 2.00 0.92
N SER A 151 11.05 2.67 1.57
CA SER A 151 9.79 3.08 0.92
C SER A 151 9.72 4.55 0.52
N PHE A 152 10.81 5.33 0.65
CA PHE A 152 10.80 6.76 0.37
C PHE A 152 10.43 7.11 -1.08
N ALA A 153 11.02 6.43 -2.06
CA ALA A 153 10.70 6.64 -3.48
C ALA A 153 9.23 6.32 -3.80
N LEU A 154 8.71 5.24 -3.19
CA LEU A 154 7.32 4.83 -3.31
C LEU A 154 6.37 5.89 -2.73
N VAL A 155 6.67 6.42 -1.54
CA VAL A 155 5.87 7.49 -0.92
C VAL A 155 5.92 8.79 -1.73
N LYS A 156 7.09 9.18 -2.25
CA LYS A 156 7.20 10.35 -3.14
C LYS A 156 6.35 10.19 -4.40
N LYS A 157 6.31 8.98 -4.98
CA LYS A 157 5.44 8.68 -6.11
C LYS A 157 3.96 8.79 -5.75
N LEU A 158 3.55 8.28 -4.59
CA LEU A 158 2.18 8.42 -4.07
C LEU A 158 1.80 9.89 -3.85
N LEU A 159 2.70 10.71 -3.33
CA LEU A 159 2.48 12.15 -3.14
C LEU A 159 2.31 12.89 -4.47
N THR A 160 3.10 12.55 -5.47
CA THR A 160 3.13 13.26 -6.76
C THR A 160 2.14 12.72 -7.80
N THR A 161 1.55 11.54 -7.58
CA THR A 161 0.63 10.88 -8.52
C THR A 161 -0.74 10.62 -7.85
N PRO A 162 -1.71 11.55 -7.94
CA PRO A 162 -3.00 11.44 -7.25
C PRO A 162 -3.81 10.19 -7.59
N ASN A 163 -3.79 9.75 -8.86
CA ASN A 163 -4.50 8.52 -9.26
C ASN A 163 -3.86 7.28 -8.66
N PHE A 164 -2.53 7.27 -8.46
CA PHE A 164 -1.85 6.18 -7.77
C PHE A 164 -2.19 6.17 -6.28
N ALA A 165 -2.24 7.34 -5.62
CA ALA A 165 -2.69 7.43 -4.24
C ALA A 165 -4.13 6.93 -4.07
N LEU A 166 -5.05 7.33 -4.96
CA LEU A 166 -6.43 6.84 -4.96
C LEU A 166 -6.49 5.32 -5.16
N TYR A 167 -5.75 4.79 -6.15
CA TYR A 167 -5.67 3.35 -6.38
C TYR A 167 -5.15 2.62 -5.13
N ASN A 168 -4.06 3.11 -4.54
CA ASN A 168 -3.46 2.53 -3.34
C ASN A 168 -4.45 2.47 -2.18
N ARG A 169 -5.16 3.57 -1.91
CA ARG A 169 -6.19 3.63 -0.87
C ARG A 169 -7.27 2.58 -1.08
N GLN A 170 -7.85 2.55 -2.28
CA GLN A 170 -8.90 1.59 -2.64
C GLN A 170 -8.42 0.15 -2.58
N TYR A 171 -7.20 -0.12 -3.06
CA TYR A 171 -6.57 -1.42 -3.00
C TYR A 171 -6.35 -1.87 -1.56
N MET A 172 -5.85 -0.99 -0.68
CA MET A 172 -5.58 -1.33 0.71
C MET A 172 -6.88 -1.58 1.50
N MET A 173 -7.91 -0.76 1.29
CA MET A 173 -9.24 -1.00 1.88
C MET A 173 -9.86 -2.31 1.38
N TRP A 174 -9.70 -2.64 0.10
CA TRP A 174 -10.11 -3.94 -0.43
C TRP A 174 -9.29 -5.09 0.16
N TYR A 175 -7.96 -4.90 0.28
CA TYR A 175 -7.02 -5.87 0.83
C TYR A 175 -7.36 -6.25 2.27
N TYR A 176 -7.60 -5.26 3.12
CA TYR A 176 -7.94 -5.49 4.53
C TYR A 176 -9.44 -5.72 4.78
N GLY A 177 -10.27 -5.72 3.73
CA GLY A 177 -11.65 -6.19 3.78
C GLY A 177 -12.66 -5.15 4.22
N ASP A 178 -12.33 -3.87 4.08
CA ASP A 178 -13.27 -2.77 4.22
C ASP A 178 -14.09 -2.52 2.94
N LEU A 179 -13.56 -2.91 1.77
CA LEU A 179 -14.27 -2.93 0.48
C LEU A 179 -14.38 -4.35 -0.08
N THR A 180 -15.39 -4.58 -0.92
CA THR A 180 -15.58 -5.86 -1.64
C THR A 180 -15.86 -5.64 -3.12
N ILE A 181 -15.45 -6.62 -3.94
CA ILE A 181 -15.78 -6.68 -5.38
C ILE A 181 -16.92 -7.67 -5.68
N TYR A 182 -17.37 -8.43 -4.68
CA TYR A 182 -18.31 -9.55 -4.86
C TYR A 182 -19.71 -9.28 -4.30
N GLY A 183 -20.05 -8.04 -3.92
CA GLY A 183 -21.39 -7.72 -3.42
C GLY A 183 -21.74 -8.44 -2.12
N GLU A 184 -20.82 -8.49 -1.17
CA GLU A 184 -21.09 -9.08 0.15
C GLU A 184 -22.09 -8.20 0.92
N ASN A 185 -23.21 -8.77 1.40
CA ASN A 185 -24.35 -8.07 2.02
C ASN A 185 -24.05 -7.16 3.25
N ARG A 186 -22.78 -7.01 3.64
CA ARG A 186 -22.34 -6.21 4.80
C ARG A 186 -21.07 -5.40 4.56
N ILE A 187 -20.49 -5.47 3.36
CA ILE A 187 -19.26 -4.76 3.00
C ILE A 187 -19.57 -3.87 1.81
N ASN A 188 -19.08 -2.63 1.85
CA ASN A 188 -19.33 -1.68 0.77
C ASN A 188 -18.64 -2.12 -0.50
N ASN A 189 -19.32 -1.94 -1.64
CA ASN A 189 -18.73 -2.28 -2.93
C ASN A 189 -17.62 -1.30 -3.28
N LEU A 190 -16.51 -1.82 -3.76
CA LEU A 190 -15.47 -1.04 -4.41
C LEU A 190 -16.03 -0.44 -5.71
N VAL A 191 -15.92 0.88 -5.86
CA VAL A 191 -16.17 1.59 -7.13
C VAL A 191 -14.84 2.19 -7.61
N PRO A 192 -14.13 1.50 -8.52
CA PRO A 192 -12.78 1.91 -8.89
C PRO A 192 -12.69 3.31 -9.51
N GLY A 193 -11.65 4.04 -9.15
CA GLY A 193 -11.38 5.39 -9.68
C GLY A 193 -12.30 6.48 -9.13
N LYS A 194 -13.12 6.16 -8.13
CA LYS A 194 -13.96 7.12 -7.43
C LYS A 194 -13.61 7.14 -5.95
N ASP A 195 -13.38 8.33 -5.41
CA ASP A 195 -13.20 8.50 -3.98
C ASP A 195 -14.57 8.34 -3.29
N GLU A 196 -14.93 7.09 -2.98
CA GLU A 196 -16.21 6.76 -2.34
C GLU A 196 -16.05 6.69 -0.83
N ILE A 197 -16.88 7.48 -0.17
CA ILE A 197 -16.90 7.60 1.29
C ILE A 197 -18.28 7.18 1.76
N ASN A 198 -18.36 6.05 2.43
CA ASN A 198 -19.62 5.55 2.97
C ASN A 198 -19.94 6.29 4.28
N ARG A 199 -21.21 6.32 4.69
CA ARG A 199 -21.57 6.89 6.01
C ARG A 199 -20.98 6.00 7.11
N GLY A 200 -20.18 6.59 8.01
CA GLY A 200 -19.41 5.88 9.06
C GLY A 200 -17.92 5.77 8.76
N ILE A 201 -17.15 5.11 9.63
CA ILE A 201 -15.73 4.78 9.40
C ILE A 201 -15.70 3.51 8.57
N ASP A 202 -15.41 3.65 7.28
CA ASP A 202 -15.40 2.55 6.31
C ASP A 202 -13.98 2.08 5.95
N TYR A 203 -12.99 2.37 6.79
CA TYR A 203 -11.58 1.97 6.63
C TYR A 203 -10.97 1.38 7.91
N TYR A 204 -11.81 0.91 8.84
CA TYR A 204 -11.40 0.50 10.18
C TYR A 204 -10.45 -0.71 10.15
N ASN A 205 -10.74 -1.75 9.36
CA ASN A 205 -9.89 -2.95 9.36
C ASN A 205 -8.51 -2.64 8.79
N CYS A 206 -8.47 -1.85 7.70
CA CYS A 206 -7.25 -1.36 7.08
C CYS A 206 -6.44 -0.53 8.06
N PHE A 207 -7.06 0.48 8.67
CA PHE A 207 -6.40 1.36 9.63
C PHE A 207 -5.76 0.59 10.79
N TYR A 208 -6.55 -0.19 11.53
CA TYR A 208 -6.05 -0.88 12.72
C TYR A 208 -4.99 -1.93 12.39
N THR A 209 -5.10 -2.60 11.24
CA THR A 209 -4.09 -3.57 10.82
C THR A 209 -2.75 -2.89 10.54
N LEU A 210 -2.76 -1.76 9.84
CA LEU A 210 -1.54 -0.98 9.55
C LEU A 210 -0.99 -0.32 10.82
N TYR A 211 -1.85 0.29 11.63
CA TYR A 211 -1.50 0.88 12.93
C TYR A 211 -0.77 -0.13 13.82
N HIS A 212 -1.30 -1.35 13.97
CA HIS A 212 -0.65 -2.37 14.81
C HIS A 212 0.72 -2.80 14.29
N LYS A 213 0.93 -2.84 12.96
CA LYS A 213 2.26 -3.12 12.38
C LYS A 213 3.26 -2.02 12.73
N LEU A 214 2.87 -0.76 12.51
CA LEU A 214 3.67 0.42 12.80
C LEU A 214 3.97 0.51 14.30
N TYR A 215 2.95 0.38 15.14
CA TYR A 215 3.09 0.36 16.59
C TYR A 215 4.05 -0.72 17.07
N ALA A 216 3.91 -1.96 16.57
CA ALA A 216 4.81 -3.06 16.94
C ALA A 216 6.27 -2.80 16.52
N HIS A 217 6.52 -2.11 15.41
CA HIS A 217 7.87 -1.71 15.02
C HIS A 217 8.50 -0.77 16.06
N PHE A 218 7.76 0.26 16.48
CA PHE A 218 8.24 1.23 17.47
C PHE A 218 8.37 0.63 18.88
N GLU A 219 7.43 -0.21 19.32
CA GLU A 219 7.50 -0.91 20.63
C GLU A 219 8.73 -1.83 20.71
N ASN A 220 9.10 -2.45 19.59
CA ASN A 220 10.33 -3.24 19.50
C ASN A 220 11.60 -2.39 19.37
N GLN A 221 11.53 -1.09 19.67
CA GLN A 221 12.64 -0.14 19.61
C GLN A 221 13.32 -0.08 18.24
N CYS A 222 12.55 -0.32 17.17
CA CYS A 222 13.03 -0.31 15.79
C CYS A 222 14.20 -1.28 15.53
N LYS A 223 14.30 -2.38 16.29
CA LYS A 223 15.41 -3.34 16.20
C LYS A 223 15.51 -4.06 14.85
N VAL A 224 14.37 -4.24 14.18
CA VAL A 224 14.29 -4.89 12.88
C VAL A 224 13.91 -3.85 11.84
N PRO A 225 14.64 -3.76 10.71
CA PRO A 225 14.26 -2.88 9.61
C PRO A 225 12.82 -3.13 9.18
N TYR A 226 12.11 -2.05 8.88
CA TYR A 226 10.75 -2.13 8.34
C TYR A 226 10.71 -1.42 6.98
N PRO A 227 10.93 -2.16 5.87
CA PRO A 227 11.05 -1.57 4.53
C PRO A 227 9.86 -0.72 4.07
N LEU A 228 8.67 -0.98 4.61
CA LEU A 228 7.41 -0.30 4.23
C LEU A 228 6.94 0.71 5.28
N LEU A 229 7.81 1.12 6.20
CA LEU A 229 7.45 2.02 7.31
C LEU A 229 6.75 3.28 6.82
N GLU A 230 7.36 4.01 5.89
CA GLU A 230 6.82 5.27 5.38
C GLU A 230 5.60 5.05 4.49
N TYR A 231 5.58 3.97 3.71
CA TYR A 231 4.44 3.59 2.87
C TYR A 231 3.18 3.30 3.71
N ASP A 232 3.32 2.53 4.78
CA ASP A 232 2.20 2.20 5.67
C ASP A 232 1.76 3.45 6.46
N LEU A 233 2.71 4.31 6.87
CA LEU A 233 2.44 5.60 7.52
C LEU A 233 1.67 6.57 6.59
N PHE A 234 2.10 6.68 5.33
CA PHE A 234 1.39 7.44 4.31
C PHE A 234 -0.03 6.90 4.12
N THR A 235 -0.19 5.58 4.04
CA THR A 235 -1.48 4.95 3.77
C THR A 235 -2.50 5.22 4.89
N ILE A 236 -2.11 5.12 6.17
CA ILE A 236 -3.03 5.43 7.28
C ILE A 236 -3.43 6.90 7.32
N TRP A 237 -2.50 7.80 6.99
CA TRP A 237 -2.78 9.22 6.89
C TRP A 237 -3.72 9.53 5.73
N ASP A 238 -3.47 8.96 4.55
CA ASP A 238 -4.24 9.21 3.33
C ASP A 238 -5.70 8.74 3.49
N LEU A 239 -5.94 7.63 4.19
CA LEU A 239 -7.28 7.15 4.55
C LEU A 239 -8.04 8.18 5.40
N ALA A 240 -7.41 8.66 6.46
CA ALA A 240 -8.00 9.66 7.34
C ALA A 240 -8.22 11.01 6.61
N PHE A 241 -7.25 11.41 5.79
CA PHE A 241 -7.27 12.66 5.03
C PHE A 241 -8.41 12.68 4.01
N SER A 242 -8.55 11.61 3.22
CA SER A 242 -9.66 11.45 2.27
C SER A 242 -11.03 11.53 2.96
N ARG A 243 -11.18 10.85 4.11
CA ARG A 243 -12.40 10.92 4.93
C ARG A 243 -12.75 12.36 5.30
N GLN A 244 -11.77 13.12 5.75
CA GLN A 244 -11.94 14.52 6.16
C GLN A 244 -12.35 15.43 4.99
N LEU A 245 -11.71 15.29 3.82
CA LEU A 245 -12.04 16.11 2.65
C LEU A 245 -13.51 16.00 2.23
N ASN A 246 -14.10 14.81 2.38
CA ASN A 246 -15.48 14.57 1.98
C ASN A 246 -16.51 14.92 3.08
N LYS A 247 -16.09 15.11 4.34
CA LYS A 247 -16.95 15.63 5.42
C LYS A 247 -17.17 17.14 5.36
N LYS A 248 -16.23 17.89 4.79
CA LYS A 248 -16.25 19.37 4.78
C LYS A 248 -17.25 19.94 3.76
N GLN A 249 -18.53 19.91 4.13
CA GLN A 249 -19.52 20.91 3.72
C GLN A 249 -19.76 21.99 4.80
N ALA A 250 -19.10 21.90 5.96
CA ALA A 250 -19.20 22.89 7.03
C ALA A 250 -17.94 23.79 7.07
N PRO A 251 -18.08 25.12 7.00
CA PRO A 251 -16.98 26.04 7.20
C PRO A 251 -16.56 26.05 8.68
N GLU A 252 -15.29 26.36 8.97
CA GLU A 252 -14.73 26.73 10.30
C GLU A 252 -14.10 25.67 11.22
N LYS A 253 -14.04 24.36 10.89
CA LYS A 253 -13.34 23.38 11.74
C LYS A 253 -11.89 23.10 11.29
N ARG A 254 -10.95 23.01 12.26
CA ARG A 254 -9.55 22.56 12.07
C ARG A 254 -9.51 21.23 11.29
N PHE A 255 -8.41 20.98 10.57
CA PHE A 255 -8.19 19.70 9.91
C PHE A 255 -8.14 18.57 10.97
N PHE A 256 -8.65 17.37 10.65
CA PHE A 256 -8.79 16.25 11.61
C PHE A 256 -9.55 16.60 12.90
N TYR A 257 -10.63 17.37 12.81
CA TYR A 257 -11.58 17.56 13.92
C TYR A 257 -12.84 16.73 13.69
N SER A 258 -13.23 15.93 14.67
CA SER A 258 -14.48 15.16 14.65
C SER A 258 -15.15 15.17 16.02
N GLU A 259 -16.48 15.15 16.03
CA GLU A 259 -17.28 14.89 17.24
C GLU A 259 -17.57 13.38 17.41
N ASP A 260 -17.19 12.56 16.42
CA ASP A 260 -17.28 11.10 16.50
C ASP A 260 -16.09 10.56 17.30
N GLU A 261 -16.37 9.99 18.48
CA GLU A 261 -15.36 9.46 19.41
C GLU A 261 -14.37 8.50 18.74
N LYS A 262 -14.83 7.67 17.80
CA LYS A 262 -13.95 6.71 17.12
C LYS A 262 -13.01 7.37 16.13
N GLU A 263 -13.44 8.45 15.48
CA GLU A 263 -12.55 9.21 14.60
C GLU A 263 -11.56 10.03 15.39
N VAL A 264 -11.97 10.58 16.55
CA VAL A 264 -11.06 11.25 17.49
C VAL A 264 -9.96 10.28 17.94
N GLU A 265 -10.31 9.05 18.28
CA GLU A 265 -9.36 8.00 18.63
C GLU A 265 -8.39 7.70 17.47
N ILE A 266 -8.90 7.53 16.24
CA ILE A 266 -8.07 7.31 15.04
C ILE A 266 -7.07 8.46 14.83
N TYR A 267 -7.48 9.72 15.01
CA TYR A 267 -6.59 10.86 14.83
C TYR A 267 -5.50 10.92 15.91
N GLY A 268 -5.83 10.60 17.16
CA GLY A 268 -4.83 10.46 18.22
C GLY A 268 -3.81 9.35 17.92
N TYR A 269 -4.26 8.22 17.37
CA TYR A 269 -3.36 7.15 16.95
C TYR A 269 -2.41 7.52 15.81
N ILE A 270 -2.88 8.30 14.83
CA ILE A 270 -2.01 8.78 13.74
C ILE A 270 -1.00 9.78 14.29
N GLU A 271 -1.43 10.71 15.14
CA GLU A 271 -0.54 11.68 15.79
C GLU A 271 0.58 10.99 16.59
N ASP A 272 0.24 10.01 17.44
CA ASP A 272 1.23 9.24 18.22
C ASP A 272 2.28 8.55 17.34
N ILE A 273 1.84 7.87 16.26
CA ILE A 273 2.77 7.17 15.37
C ILE A 273 3.63 8.16 14.58
N LEU A 274 3.08 9.27 14.09
CA LEU A 274 3.87 10.32 13.44
C LEU A 274 4.93 10.87 14.39
N ASN A 275 4.57 11.11 15.66
CA ASN A 275 5.52 11.56 16.69
C ASN A 275 6.67 10.57 16.88
N LYS A 276 6.36 9.27 16.99
CA LYS A 276 7.37 8.20 17.12
C LYS A 276 8.28 8.12 15.91
N TYR A 277 7.71 8.21 14.70
CA TYR A 277 8.47 8.22 13.45
C TYR A 277 9.43 9.41 13.37
N ILE A 278 8.95 10.64 13.59
CA ILE A 278 9.76 11.86 13.52
C ILE A 278 10.88 11.81 14.56
N HIS A 279 10.57 11.44 15.81
CA HIS A 279 11.58 11.31 16.86
C HIS A 279 12.66 10.28 16.50
N HIS A 280 12.25 9.12 15.97
CA HIS A 280 13.17 8.07 15.54
C HIS A 280 14.07 8.54 14.40
N TYR A 281 13.50 9.19 13.38
CA TYR A 281 14.23 9.74 12.25
C TYR A 281 15.27 10.78 12.72
N CYS A 282 14.87 11.75 13.55
CA CYS A 282 15.79 12.76 14.07
C CYS A 282 16.92 12.11 14.89
N LYS A 283 16.61 11.08 15.70
CA LYS A 283 17.63 10.38 16.49
C LYS A 283 18.68 9.69 15.62
N ILE A 284 18.32 9.13 14.47
CA ILE A 284 19.27 8.45 13.56
C ILE A 284 20.06 9.45 12.72
N ASN A 285 19.39 10.47 12.19
CA ASN A 285 19.95 11.31 11.12
C ASN A 285 20.57 12.63 11.63
N VAL A 286 20.29 13.04 12.87
CA VAL A 286 20.75 14.31 13.45
C VAL A 286 21.85 14.11 14.50
N SER A 287 22.02 12.90 15.04
CA SER A 287 22.97 12.67 16.15
C SER A 287 24.45 12.84 15.81
N ASP A 288 24.83 12.79 14.52
CA ASP A 288 26.23 12.85 14.08
C ASP A 288 26.55 13.96 13.04
N LYS A 289 25.58 14.79 12.66
CA LYS A 289 25.80 15.90 11.70
C LYS A 289 25.82 17.25 12.42
N THR A 290 26.83 18.06 12.13
CA THR A 290 26.93 19.43 12.66
C THR A 290 25.66 20.21 12.31
N LYS A 291 25.14 20.97 13.29
CA LYS A 291 23.92 21.80 13.22
C LYS A 291 23.82 22.74 12.01
N GLU A 292 24.89 22.89 11.23
CA GLU A 292 24.99 23.80 10.10
C GLU A 292 24.59 23.14 8.75
N GLU A 293 24.68 21.82 8.60
CA GLU A 293 24.23 21.12 7.38
C GLU A 293 22.73 20.75 7.43
N TYR A 294 22.16 20.73 8.62
CA TYR A 294 20.81 20.25 8.85
C TYR A 294 19.87 21.41 9.16
N ASN A 295 19.42 22.08 8.09
CA ASN A 295 18.56 23.27 8.16
C ASN A 295 17.09 22.94 8.50
N GLU A 296 16.88 22.00 9.43
CA GLU A 296 15.56 21.59 9.90
C GLU A 296 14.83 22.74 10.56
N LYS A 297 15.52 23.64 11.28
CA LYS A 297 14.87 24.79 11.95
C LYS A 297 14.25 25.78 10.97
N ASN A 298 14.95 26.12 9.89
CA ASN A 298 14.42 27.06 8.90
C ASN A 298 13.28 26.42 8.10
N ILE A 299 13.43 25.15 7.71
CA ILE A 299 12.37 24.40 7.04
C ILE A 299 11.17 24.22 7.99
N GLU A 300 11.37 23.86 9.26
CA GLU A 300 10.29 23.75 10.24
C GLU A 300 9.62 25.09 10.55
N GLU A 301 10.36 26.19 10.65
CA GLU A 301 9.80 27.54 10.83
C GLU A 301 8.99 27.96 9.60
N ASP A 302 9.51 27.73 8.40
CA ASP A 302 8.80 28.00 7.16
C ASP A 302 7.56 27.13 7.00
N LEU A 303 7.64 25.86 7.39
CA LEU A 303 6.54 24.90 7.37
C LEU A 303 5.47 25.22 8.44
N ARG A 304 5.88 25.73 9.61
CA ARG A 304 4.97 26.23 10.67
C ARG A 304 4.16 27.45 10.24
N ASN A 305 4.68 28.22 9.29
CA ASN A 305 4.00 29.40 8.75
C ASN A 305 2.95 29.05 7.67
N ILE A 306 2.86 27.79 7.24
CA ILE A 306 1.86 27.37 6.27
C ILE A 306 0.51 27.23 6.98
N ASP A 307 -0.41 28.18 6.73
CA ASP A 307 -1.80 28.05 7.17
C ASP A 307 -2.53 26.96 6.37
N ILE A 308 -2.35 25.73 6.82
CA ILE A 308 -2.97 24.52 6.29
C ILE A 308 -4.34 24.22 6.92
N SER A 309 -4.82 25.08 7.81
CA SER A 309 -5.98 24.78 8.67
C SER A 309 -7.33 24.84 7.93
N HIS A 310 -7.39 25.42 6.72
CA HIS A 310 -8.65 25.83 6.11
C HIS A 310 -8.94 25.42 4.65
N LYS A 311 -8.05 24.70 3.93
CA LYS A 311 -8.23 24.53 2.47
C LYS A 311 -8.42 23.08 2.00
N LYS A 312 -9.38 22.92 1.09
CA LYS A 312 -9.66 21.71 0.28
C LYS A 312 -8.48 21.33 -0.66
N GLY A 313 -7.41 22.14 -0.69
CA GLY A 313 -6.18 21.95 -1.47
C GLY A 313 -4.89 21.91 -0.62
N ALA A 314 -4.98 21.72 0.70
CA ALA A 314 -3.82 21.73 1.60
C ALA A 314 -2.71 20.76 1.15
N LEU A 315 -3.07 19.56 0.66
CA LEU A 315 -2.07 18.60 0.16
C LEU A 315 -1.31 19.15 -1.07
N GLY A 316 -2.03 19.75 -2.03
CA GLY A 316 -1.40 20.35 -3.21
C GLY A 316 -0.50 21.53 -2.86
N GLU A 317 -0.89 22.35 -1.89
CA GLU A 317 -0.06 23.46 -1.37
C GLU A 317 1.19 22.93 -0.66
N ILE A 318 1.05 21.92 0.21
CA ILE A 318 2.17 21.26 0.89
C ILE A 318 3.16 20.67 -0.13
N ILE A 319 2.67 19.93 -1.13
CA ILE A 319 3.51 19.33 -2.18
C ILE A 319 4.22 20.42 -2.99
N ASN A 320 3.49 21.47 -3.42
CA ASN A 320 4.09 22.58 -4.15
C ASN A 320 5.19 23.26 -3.34
N TYR A 321 4.98 23.43 -2.04
CA TYR A 321 5.97 24.03 -1.16
C TYR A 321 7.21 23.15 -0.99
N LEU A 322 7.03 21.85 -0.74
CA LEU A 322 8.14 20.89 -0.68
C LEU A 322 8.94 20.86 -1.98
N ASN A 323 8.29 21.04 -3.12
CA ASN A 323 8.95 21.13 -4.43
C ASN A 323 9.76 22.43 -4.57
N ILE A 324 9.30 23.55 -4.01
CA ILE A 324 10.03 24.84 -4.00
C ILE A 324 11.29 24.75 -3.12
N LEU A 325 11.21 24.02 -2.01
CA LEU A 325 12.35 23.81 -1.09
C LEU A 325 13.51 23.02 -1.72
N ASN A 326 13.34 22.50 -2.95
CA ASN A 326 14.36 21.78 -3.72
C ASN A 326 15.09 20.70 -2.91
N ILE A 327 14.30 19.87 -2.20
CA ILE A 327 14.82 18.86 -1.29
C ILE A 327 15.57 17.76 -2.05
N ASP A 328 16.83 17.59 -1.66
CA ASP A 328 17.88 16.86 -2.36
C ASP A 328 17.71 15.32 -2.36
N THR A 329 16.92 14.77 -1.43
CA THR A 329 16.68 13.32 -1.32
C THR A 329 15.21 12.99 -1.08
N ASP A 330 14.77 11.82 -1.57
CA ASP A 330 13.41 11.32 -1.34
C ASP A 330 13.14 11.10 0.16
N GLU A 331 14.15 10.64 0.90
CA GLU A 331 14.11 10.49 2.36
C GLU A 331 13.78 11.81 3.07
N ARG A 332 14.54 12.86 2.77
CA ARG A 332 14.33 14.18 3.37
C ARG A 332 13.00 14.77 2.95
N TYR A 333 12.57 14.56 1.71
CA TYR A 333 11.28 15.02 1.20
C TYR A 333 10.11 14.42 2.00
N VAL A 334 10.14 13.11 2.19
CA VAL A 334 9.11 12.37 2.93
C VAL A 334 9.11 12.72 4.42
N HIS A 335 10.29 12.87 5.03
CA HIS A 335 10.38 13.31 6.42
C HIS A 335 9.79 14.72 6.60
N CYS A 336 10.17 15.69 5.76
CA CYS A 336 9.61 17.03 5.79
C CYS A 336 8.10 17.00 5.60
N PHE A 337 7.59 16.21 4.66
CA PHE A 337 6.15 16.01 4.48
C PHE A 337 5.45 15.58 5.79
N PHE A 338 5.93 14.52 6.45
CA PHE A 338 5.32 14.06 7.70
C PHE A 338 5.43 15.09 8.85
N ASN A 339 6.52 15.86 8.90
CA ASN A 339 6.66 16.98 9.83
C ASN A 339 5.59 18.06 9.63
N VAL A 340 5.23 18.40 8.37
CA VAL A 340 4.13 19.33 8.09
C VAL A 340 2.80 18.73 8.49
N ILE A 341 2.55 17.50 8.04
CA ILE A 341 1.28 16.82 8.23
C ILE A 341 0.94 16.64 9.70
N LYS A 342 1.92 16.39 10.56
CA LYS A 342 1.71 16.30 12.02
C LYS A 342 1.03 17.56 12.58
N GLN A 343 1.34 18.74 12.05
CA GLN A 343 0.76 20.01 12.52
C GLN A 343 -0.74 20.13 12.21
N LEU A 344 -1.28 19.28 11.34
CA LEU A 344 -2.71 19.21 11.03
C LEU A 344 -3.53 18.52 12.12
N PHE A 345 -2.89 17.77 13.02
CA PHE A 345 -3.59 17.08 14.09
C PHE A 345 -3.82 18.04 15.26
N PRO A 346 -5.00 18.02 15.90
CA PRO A 346 -5.21 18.80 17.11
C PRO A 346 -4.27 18.28 18.20
N GLU A 347 -3.54 19.19 18.88
CA GLU A 347 -2.77 18.83 20.07
C GLU A 347 -3.69 18.09 21.05
N SER A 348 -3.38 16.81 21.29
CA SER A 348 -4.03 16.02 22.32
C SER A 348 -3.77 16.69 23.68
N LYS A 349 -4.82 17.32 24.23
CA LYS A 349 -4.78 17.99 25.53
C LYS A 349 -4.86 17.02 26.70
#